data_AF-A0A392NFD1-F1
#
_entry.id   AF-A0A392NFD1-F1
#
_cell.length_a   1.000
_cell.length_b   1.000
_cell.length_c   1.000
_cell.angle_alpha   90.00
_cell.angle_beta   90.00
_cell.angle_gamma   90.00
#
_symmetry.space_group_name_H-M   'P 1'
#
loop_
_entity.id
_entity.type
_entity.pdbx_description
1 polymer ?
#
loop_
_entity_poly.entity_id
_entity_poly.type
_entity_poly.pdbx_seq_one_letter_code
_entity_poly.pdbx_strand_id
1 'polypeptide(L)'
;MSAWEDWKQPNEANKAFAVLKELHINSCPRLTGDLPINLPSLTLLVIRDCKKLISSLPTTSALRVFNIDNCGNLKFPSRVYQFNQTLTSLYLHNSFDSLELLSLDIFPNLKSLDVSGCKNLKAITISGKMRLRPPILDSLCSLSISNCPKLVSFPTEGFFAPKLLFLSIDNCEELKSLPPKMDHHMPSLIELQLWRCPQIQPIETWPTDLRSVSIRNCGQLVARQLEWKQSNPIDFTDLSASQAFTVKSEDCFSTITSSTLVSDRKALSSSSQK
;
A
#
# COMPACT_ATOMS: atom_id res chain seq x y z
N MET A 1 26.24 -4.51 4.38
CA MET A 1 27.24 -5.15 3.50
C MET A 1 27.46 -4.24 2.28
N SER A 2 28.51 -3.42 2.25
CA SER A 2 28.68 -2.39 1.20
C SER A 2 29.26 -2.91 -0.13
N ALA A 3 29.89 -4.09 -0.10
CA ALA A 3 30.56 -4.70 -1.27
C ALA A 3 29.79 -5.86 -1.90
N TRP A 4 28.58 -6.17 -1.42
CA TRP A 4 27.82 -7.31 -1.94
C TRP A 4 27.16 -6.95 -3.27
N GLU A 5 27.61 -7.61 -4.34
CA GLU A 5 27.24 -7.30 -5.73
C GLU A 5 26.20 -8.28 -6.29
N ASP A 6 26.37 -9.59 -6.08
CA ASP A 6 25.44 -10.59 -6.62
C ASP A 6 25.00 -11.62 -5.57
N TRP A 7 23.72 -12.03 -5.62
CA TRP A 7 23.25 -13.21 -4.90
C TRP A 7 23.61 -14.47 -5.68
N LYS A 8 24.70 -15.15 -5.29
CA LYS A 8 25.08 -16.43 -5.89
C LYS A 8 24.31 -17.57 -5.23
N GLN A 9 23.50 -18.31 -6.00
CA GLN A 9 22.87 -19.54 -5.51
C GLN A 9 23.92 -20.65 -5.40
N PRO A 10 23.95 -21.44 -4.31
CA PRO A 10 24.75 -22.66 -4.25
C PRO A 10 24.27 -23.66 -5.31
N ASN A 11 25.19 -24.42 -5.90
CA ASN A 11 24.92 -25.40 -6.97
C ASN A 11 23.85 -26.45 -6.59
N GLU A 12 23.54 -26.63 -5.31
CA GLU A 12 22.36 -27.36 -4.81
C GLU A 12 21.16 -26.40 -4.61
N ALA A 13 20.69 -25.81 -5.71
CA ALA A 13 19.72 -24.72 -5.76
C ALA A 13 18.37 -24.96 -5.04
N ASN A 14 18.09 -26.20 -4.61
CA ASN A 14 16.84 -26.58 -3.94
C ASN A 14 16.96 -26.86 -2.43
N LYS A 15 18.17 -26.81 -1.84
CA LYS A 15 18.36 -27.03 -0.40
C LYS A 15 18.90 -25.83 0.36
N ALA A 16 19.60 -24.93 -0.33
CA ALA A 16 20.09 -23.71 0.29
C ALA A 16 18.90 -22.89 0.82
N PHE A 17 18.92 -22.55 2.10
CA PHE A 17 17.88 -21.74 2.75
C PHE A 17 16.47 -22.37 2.82
N ALA A 18 16.37 -23.71 2.76
CA ALA A 18 15.08 -24.41 2.83
C ALA A 18 14.25 -24.08 4.09
N VAL A 19 14.90 -23.70 5.19
CA VAL A 19 14.27 -23.35 6.48
C VAL A 19 14.27 -21.83 6.76
N LEU A 20 14.76 -21.00 5.83
CA LEU A 20 14.84 -19.55 6.02
C LEU A 20 13.42 -18.97 6.03
N LYS A 21 13.02 -18.39 7.17
CA LYS A 21 11.70 -17.78 7.36
C LYS A 21 11.69 -16.28 7.15
N GLU A 22 12.79 -15.61 7.44
CA GLU A 22 12.89 -14.16 7.41
C GLU A 22 14.16 -13.77 6.66
N LEU A 23 14.03 -12.85 5.71
CA LEU A 23 15.15 -12.31 4.95
C LEU A 23 15.08 -10.79 4.97
N HIS A 24 16.14 -10.18 5.49
CA HIS A 24 16.32 -8.73 5.55
C HIS A 24 17.52 -8.33 4.70
N ILE A 25 17.29 -7.51 3.68
CA ILE A 25 18.32 -6.96 2.81
C ILE A 25 18.31 -5.45 2.98
N ASN A 26 19.22 -4.94 3.80
CA ASN A 26 19.27 -3.53 4.16
C ASN A 26 20.55 -2.88 3.63
N SER A 27 20.39 -1.74 2.96
CA SER A 27 21.47 -0.84 2.58
C SER A 27 22.60 -1.57 1.84
N CYS A 28 22.21 -2.33 0.80
CA CYS A 28 23.11 -3.05 -0.10
C CYS A 28 23.17 -2.30 -1.45
N PRO A 29 23.92 -1.20 -1.56
CA PRO A 29 23.86 -0.29 -2.71
C PRO A 29 24.49 -0.85 -3.98
N ARG A 30 25.27 -1.94 -3.85
CA ARG A 30 25.92 -2.63 -4.96
C ARG A 30 25.16 -3.88 -5.40
N LEU A 31 24.15 -4.32 -4.64
CA LEU A 31 23.42 -5.53 -4.95
C LEU A 31 22.64 -5.35 -6.26
N THR A 32 22.96 -6.21 -7.22
CA THR A 32 22.40 -6.27 -8.56
C THR A 32 21.87 -7.68 -8.84
N GLY A 33 21.17 -7.82 -9.98
CA GLY A 33 20.61 -9.10 -10.40
C GLY A 33 19.30 -9.48 -9.70
N ASP A 34 18.95 -10.77 -9.79
CA ASP A 34 17.74 -11.35 -9.22
C ASP A 34 18.01 -11.96 -7.83
N LEU A 35 17.02 -11.84 -6.95
CA LEU A 35 16.95 -12.59 -5.70
C LEU A 35 16.69 -14.08 -6.00
N PRO A 36 17.09 -14.97 -5.09
CA PRO A 36 16.82 -16.38 -5.26
C PRO A 36 15.31 -16.64 -5.35
N ILE A 37 14.90 -17.33 -6.41
CA ILE A 37 13.50 -17.61 -6.71
C ILE A 37 12.92 -18.66 -5.74
N ASN A 38 13.76 -19.59 -5.25
CA ASN A 38 13.34 -20.70 -4.41
C ASN A 38 13.71 -20.47 -2.93
N LEU A 39 12.78 -19.88 -2.17
CA LEU A 39 12.87 -19.73 -0.71
C LEU A 39 11.58 -20.29 -0.07
N PRO A 40 11.46 -21.63 0.04
CA PRO A 40 10.17 -22.29 0.26
C PRO A 40 9.54 -22.03 1.63
N SER A 41 10.35 -21.70 2.64
CA SER A 41 9.89 -21.39 4.01
C SER A 41 9.79 -19.90 4.31
N LEU A 42 10.11 -19.02 3.35
CA LEU A 42 10.21 -17.59 3.60
C LEU A 42 8.82 -16.98 3.81
N THR A 43 8.58 -16.46 5.01
CA THR A 43 7.32 -15.82 5.42
C THR A 43 7.41 -14.30 5.45
N LEU A 44 8.61 -13.75 5.68
CA LEU A 44 8.87 -12.31 5.75
C LEU A 44 10.05 -11.93 4.85
N LEU A 45 9.83 -10.97 3.96
CA LEU A 45 10.88 -10.37 3.16
C LEU A 45 10.89 -8.85 3.38
N VAL A 46 12.04 -8.32 3.77
CA VAL A 46 12.28 -6.89 3.93
C VAL A 46 13.46 -6.46 3.06
N ILE A 47 13.26 -5.49 2.18
CA ILE A 47 14.32 -4.92 1.33
C ILE A 47 14.32 -3.41 1.49
N ARG A 48 15.45 -2.84 1.93
CA ARG A 48 15.58 -1.40 2.17
C ARG A 48 16.84 -0.85 1.54
N ASP A 49 16.74 0.32 0.91
CA ASP A 49 17.87 1.07 0.36
C ASP A 49 18.74 0.28 -0.64
N CYS A 50 18.11 -0.57 -1.46
CA CYS A 50 18.76 -1.42 -2.47
C CYS A 50 18.46 -0.93 -3.88
N LYS A 51 18.92 0.28 -4.21
CA LYS A 51 18.54 1.00 -5.44
C LYS A 51 18.98 0.32 -6.74
N LYS A 52 20.03 -0.50 -6.71
CA LYS A 52 20.53 -1.23 -7.89
C LYS A 52 19.89 -2.60 -8.09
N LEU A 53 19.04 -3.05 -7.16
CA LEU A 53 18.38 -4.34 -7.26
C LEU A 53 17.30 -4.27 -8.37
N ILE A 54 17.47 -5.07 -9.42
CA ILE A 54 16.56 -5.15 -10.57
C ILE A 54 15.70 -6.42 -10.49
N SER A 55 15.69 -7.06 -9.31
CA SER A 55 15.07 -8.35 -9.10
C SER A 55 13.59 -8.34 -9.46
N SER A 56 13.16 -9.43 -10.07
CA SER A 56 11.76 -9.85 -10.00
C SER A 56 11.40 -10.25 -8.56
N LEU A 57 10.15 -10.02 -8.16
CA LEU A 57 9.68 -10.43 -6.83
C LEU A 57 9.75 -11.95 -6.66
N PRO A 58 10.22 -12.47 -5.51
CA PRO A 58 10.34 -13.91 -5.33
C PRO A 58 8.96 -14.57 -5.31
N THR A 59 8.82 -15.59 -6.15
CA THR A 59 7.62 -16.44 -6.25
C THR A 59 7.71 -17.55 -5.21
N THR A 60 7.61 -17.20 -3.92
CA THR A 60 7.59 -18.17 -2.82
C THR A 60 6.18 -18.35 -2.27
N SER A 61 5.72 -19.60 -2.25
CA SER A 61 4.37 -19.98 -1.81
C SER A 61 4.12 -19.80 -0.31
N ALA A 62 5.10 -19.38 0.49
CA ALA A 62 4.95 -19.17 1.93
C ALA A 62 4.94 -17.71 2.35
N LEU A 63 5.26 -16.77 1.45
CA LEU A 63 5.44 -15.36 1.80
C LEU A 63 4.13 -14.75 2.30
N ARG A 64 4.16 -14.18 3.50
CA ARG A 64 3.02 -13.53 4.14
C ARG A 64 3.17 -12.02 4.20
N VAL A 65 4.38 -11.56 4.54
CA VAL A 65 4.68 -10.15 4.68
C VAL A 65 5.78 -9.77 3.72
N PHE A 66 5.53 -8.72 2.95
CA PHE A 66 6.50 -8.19 2.04
C PHE A 66 6.64 -6.67 2.20
N ASN A 67 7.84 -6.22 2.55
CA ASN A 67 8.14 -4.82 2.82
C ASN A 67 9.32 -4.37 1.96
N ILE A 68 9.08 -3.35 1.15
CA ILE A 68 10.12 -2.70 0.35
C ILE A 68 10.13 -1.21 0.66
N ASP A 69 11.31 -0.69 0.97
CA ASP A 69 11.56 0.74 1.06
C ASP A 69 12.74 1.18 0.20
N ASN A 70 12.59 2.30 -0.52
CA ASN A 70 13.65 2.97 -1.26
C ASN A 70 14.38 2.08 -2.30
N CYS A 71 13.62 1.26 -3.04
CA CYS A 71 14.12 0.35 -4.09
C CYS A 71 13.43 0.61 -5.44
N GLY A 72 13.92 1.61 -6.18
CA GLY A 72 13.27 2.10 -7.41
C GLY A 72 13.29 1.15 -8.61
N ASN A 73 14.31 0.30 -8.75
CA ASN A 73 14.51 -0.52 -9.96
C ASN A 73 13.83 -1.90 -9.93
N LEU A 74 13.11 -2.23 -8.85
CA LEU A 74 12.37 -3.49 -8.75
C LEU A 74 11.20 -3.53 -9.73
N LYS A 75 10.91 -4.72 -10.25
CA LYS A 75 9.82 -4.97 -11.19
C LYS A 75 8.85 -5.99 -10.62
N PHE A 76 7.55 -5.73 -10.78
CA PHE A 76 6.54 -6.76 -10.56
C PHE A 76 6.70 -7.87 -11.60
N PRO A 77 6.56 -9.15 -11.23
CA PRO A 77 6.70 -10.24 -12.18
C PRO A 77 5.60 -10.21 -13.23
N SER A 78 5.99 -10.36 -14.49
CA SER A 78 5.10 -10.31 -15.66
C SER A 78 4.11 -11.47 -15.74
N ARG A 79 4.28 -12.53 -14.93
CA ARG A 79 3.32 -13.64 -14.78
C ARG A 79 2.42 -13.41 -13.56
N VAL A 80 1.50 -12.47 -13.73
CA VAL A 80 0.62 -11.91 -12.69
C VAL A 80 -0.31 -12.96 -12.02
N TYR A 81 -0.53 -14.12 -12.66
CA TYR A 81 -1.48 -15.14 -12.19
C TYR A 81 -0.92 -16.16 -11.17
N GLN A 82 0.37 -16.09 -10.83
CA GLN A 82 1.00 -17.01 -9.88
C GLN A 82 1.46 -16.31 -8.59
N PHE A 83 1.08 -15.05 -8.40
CA PHE A 83 1.53 -14.29 -7.23
C PHE A 83 0.97 -14.83 -5.91
N ASN A 84 1.82 -14.78 -4.89
CA ASN A 84 1.74 -15.48 -3.62
C ASN A 84 0.33 -15.45 -3.01
N GLN A 85 -0.39 -16.57 -3.14
CA GLN A 85 -1.71 -16.75 -2.51
C GLN A 85 -1.63 -16.61 -0.99
N THR A 86 -0.45 -16.64 -0.38
CA THR A 86 -0.25 -16.51 1.07
C THR A 86 -0.01 -15.09 1.55
N LEU A 87 0.18 -14.12 0.65
CA LEU A 87 0.55 -12.76 1.02
C LEU A 87 -0.62 -12.07 1.73
N THR A 88 -0.39 -11.65 2.96
CA THR A 88 -1.36 -10.96 3.81
C THR A 88 -1.03 -9.48 4.01
N SER A 89 0.24 -9.09 3.88
CA SER A 89 0.67 -7.70 4.06
C SER A 89 1.69 -7.29 3.00
N LEU A 90 1.42 -6.15 2.34
CA LEU A 90 2.26 -5.57 1.30
C LEU A 90 2.55 -4.10 1.60
N TYR A 91 3.83 -3.78 1.78
CA TYR A 91 4.33 -2.42 2.03
C TYR A 91 5.26 -2.00 0.90
N LEU A 92 4.88 -0.98 0.15
CA LEU A 92 5.63 -0.45 -0.97
C LEU A 92 5.94 1.03 -0.72
N HIS A 93 7.15 1.33 -0.26
CA HIS A 93 7.56 2.67 0.13
C HIS A 93 8.69 3.17 -0.79
N ASN A 94 8.52 4.33 -1.42
CA ASN A 94 9.55 4.99 -2.26
C ASN A 94 10.20 4.02 -3.27
N SER A 95 9.40 3.11 -3.84
CA SER A 95 9.89 1.95 -4.61
C SER A 95 9.08 1.77 -5.89
N PHE A 96 9.61 0.93 -6.79
CA PHE A 96 9.03 0.62 -8.11
C PHE A 96 8.79 1.86 -8.98
N ASP A 97 9.86 2.49 -9.44
CA ASP A 97 9.78 3.67 -10.30
C ASP A 97 9.10 3.36 -11.66
N SER A 98 9.03 2.10 -12.08
CA SER A 98 8.32 1.70 -13.30
C SER A 98 6.87 1.25 -13.08
N LEU A 99 6.37 1.20 -11.83
CA LEU A 99 5.02 0.73 -11.54
C LEU A 99 3.99 1.80 -11.90
N GLU A 100 3.25 1.57 -12.98
CA GLU A 100 2.14 2.43 -13.38
C GLU A 100 0.78 1.93 -12.88
N LEU A 101 0.61 0.61 -12.72
CA LEU A 101 -0.66 -0.03 -12.37
C LEU A 101 -0.44 -1.06 -11.26
N LEU A 102 -1.25 -1.02 -10.21
CA LEU A 102 -1.27 -2.05 -9.16
C LEU A 102 -2.66 -2.71 -9.11
N SER A 103 -2.73 -3.96 -9.55
CA SER A 103 -3.96 -4.76 -9.46
C SER A 103 -4.10 -5.40 -8.08
N LEU A 104 -5.22 -5.17 -7.40
CA LEU A 104 -5.46 -5.74 -6.07
C LEU A 104 -5.91 -7.21 -6.10
N ASP A 105 -6.57 -7.64 -7.17
CA ASP A 105 -7.14 -8.98 -7.31
C ASP A 105 -6.09 -10.08 -7.55
N ILE A 106 -4.82 -9.70 -7.65
CA ILE A 106 -3.66 -10.60 -7.74
C ILE A 106 -3.19 -11.04 -6.34
N PHE A 107 -3.75 -10.43 -5.28
CA PHE A 107 -3.46 -10.75 -3.88
C PHE A 107 -4.75 -11.16 -3.14
N PRO A 108 -5.26 -12.38 -3.38
CA PRO A 108 -6.60 -12.78 -2.90
C PRO A 108 -6.74 -12.82 -1.36
N ASN A 109 -5.63 -12.99 -0.64
CA ASN A 109 -5.60 -13.08 0.83
C ASN A 109 -4.97 -11.85 1.50
N LEU A 110 -4.81 -10.75 0.74
CA LEU A 110 -4.23 -9.52 1.26
C LEU A 110 -5.16 -8.92 2.32
N LYS A 111 -4.60 -8.65 3.50
CA LYS A 111 -5.28 -7.99 4.62
C LYS A 111 -4.89 -6.53 4.74
N SER A 112 -3.61 -6.23 4.50
CA SER A 112 -3.02 -4.90 4.64
C SER A 112 -2.26 -4.51 3.38
N LEU A 113 -2.58 -3.35 2.83
CA LEU A 113 -1.84 -2.71 1.76
C LEU A 113 -1.45 -1.30 2.17
N ASP A 114 -0.16 -0.98 2.05
CA ASP A 114 0.33 0.39 2.20
C ASP A 114 1.29 0.73 1.05
N VAL A 115 0.93 1.75 0.29
CA VAL A 115 1.69 2.23 -0.86
C VAL A 115 2.04 3.70 -0.63
N SER A 116 3.32 4.01 -0.49
CA SER A 116 3.78 5.37 -0.23
C SER A 116 4.89 5.78 -1.19
N GLY A 117 4.82 6.98 -1.76
CA GLY A 117 5.93 7.53 -2.54
C GLY A 117 6.19 6.85 -3.88
N CYS A 118 5.22 6.11 -4.43
CA CYS A 118 5.28 5.51 -5.77
C CYS A 118 4.96 6.58 -6.83
N LYS A 119 5.99 7.27 -7.32
CA LYS A 119 5.86 8.49 -8.14
C LYS A 119 5.22 8.30 -9.52
N ASN A 120 5.26 7.09 -10.06
CA ASN A 120 4.73 6.78 -11.40
C ASN A 120 3.44 5.95 -11.37
N LEU A 121 2.92 5.64 -10.18
CA LEU A 121 1.67 4.90 -10.03
C LEU A 121 0.51 5.76 -10.53
N LYS A 122 -0.16 5.31 -11.59
CA LYS A 122 -1.28 5.98 -12.24
C LYS A 122 -2.63 5.44 -11.80
N ALA A 123 -2.70 4.14 -11.51
CA ALA A 123 -3.94 3.51 -11.11
C ALA A 123 -3.76 2.37 -10.11
N ILE A 124 -4.71 2.28 -9.18
CA ILE A 124 -5.06 1.03 -8.52
C ILE A 124 -6.17 0.37 -9.35
N THR A 125 -6.02 -0.90 -9.67
CA THR A 125 -6.92 -1.62 -10.58
C THR A 125 -7.45 -2.90 -9.97
N ILE A 126 -8.54 -3.40 -10.56
CA ILE A 126 -9.07 -4.73 -10.34
C ILE A 126 -9.34 -5.30 -11.72
N SER A 127 -8.85 -6.50 -12.01
CA SER A 127 -8.97 -7.14 -13.33
C SER A 127 -10.42 -7.60 -13.57
N GLY A 128 -11.31 -6.65 -13.84
CA GLY A 128 -12.77 -6.84 -13.84
C GLY A 128 -13.41 -7.12 -15.21
N LYS A 129 -12.66 -7.22 -16.31
CA LYS A 129 -13.29 -7.25 -17.64
C LYS A 129 -13.72 -8.63 -18.16
N MET A 130 -13.40 -9.73 -17.47
CA MET A 130 -13.70 -11.10 -17.93
C MET A 130 -14.34 -12.02 -16.88
N ARG A 131 -14.83 -11.49 -15.76
CA ARG A 131 -15.45 -12.31 -14.70
C ARG A 131 -16.93 -11.98 -14.57
N LEU A 132 -17.77 -13.03 -14.48
CA LEU A 132 -19.22 -12.94 -14.27
C LEU A 132 -19.61 -12.26 -12.94
N ARG A 133 -18.64 -12.06 -12.03
CA ARG A 133 -18.81 -11.45 -10.71
C ARG A 133 -17.65 -10.49 -10.42
N PRO A 134 -17.90 -9.32 -9.79
CA PRO A 134 -16.85 -8.45 -9.26
C PRO A 134 -15.85 -9.21 -8.39
N PRO A 135 -14.52 -9.02 -8.54
CA PRO A 135 -13.55 -9.55 -7.61
C PRO A 135 -13.83 -9.06 -6.18
N ILE A 136 -13.97 -10.02 -5.27
CA ILE A 136 -14.21 -9.77 -3.85
C ILE A 136 -12.84 -9.77 -3.15
N LEU A 137 -12.46 -8.65 -2.55
CA LEU A 137 -11.29 -8.56 -1.69
C LEU A 137 -11.70 -8.94 -0.25
N ASP A 138 -12.04 -10.21 -0.05
CA ASP A 138 -12.67 -10.70 1.18
C ASP A 138 -11.74 -10.69 2.40
N SER A 139 -10.44 -10.47 2.21
CA SER A 139 -9.47 -10.40 3.31
C SER A 139 -9.04 -8.98 3.65
N LEU A 140 -9.22 -8.03 2.74
CA LEU A 140 -8.63 -6.70 2.86
C LEU A 140 -9.34 -5.92 3.97
N CYS A 141 -8.58 -5.54 4.99
CA CYS A 141 -9.08 -4.79 6.14
C CYS A 141 -8.43 -3.41 6.33
N SER A 142 -7.25 -3.19 5.75
CA SER A 142 -6.55 -1.90 5.77
C SER A 142 -5.97 -1.57 4.40
N LEU A 143 -6.24 -0.36 3.92
CA LEU A 143 -5.67 0.19 2.68
C LEU A 143 -5.19 1.63 2.91
N SER A 144 -3.90 1.85 2.68
CA SER A 144 -3.23 3.15 2.77
C SER A 144 -2.53 3.46 1.46
N ILE A 145 -2.76 4.67 0.94
CA ILE A 145 -2.04 5.18 -0.22
C ILE A 145 -1.59 6.61 0.08
N SER A 146 -0.30 6.88 0.02
CA SER A 146 0.23 8.22 0.29
C SER A 146 1.30 8.68 -0.70
N ASN A 147 1.38 9.99 -0.94
CA ASN A 147 2.46 10.60 -1.73
C ASN A 147 2.62 9.95 -3.13
N CYS A 148 1.50 9.62 -3.79
CA CYS A 148 1.46 9.07 -5.14
C CYS A 148 0.88 10.14 -6.10
N PRO A 149 1.68 11.13 -6.55
CA PRO A 149 1.17 12.34 -7.19
C PRO A 149 0.48 12.09 -8.53
N LYS A 150 0.90 11.06 -9.27
CA LYS A 150 0.32 10.69 -10.58
C LYS A 150 -0.87 9.73 -10.49
N LEU A 151 -1.33 9.39 -9.28
CA LEU A 151 -2.44 8.47 -9.11
C LEU A 151 -3.73 9.15 -9.55
N VAL A 152 -4.24 8.78 -10.73
CA VAL A 152 -5.44 9.38 -11.33
C VAL A 152 -6.70 8.63 -10.94
N SER A 153 -6.62 7.29 -10.84
CA SER A 153 -7.78 6.43 -10.67
C SER A 153 -7.63 5.39 -9.57
N PHE A 154 -8.70 5.24 -8.79
CA PHE A 154 -8.95 4.13 -7.87
C PHE A 154 -10.10 3.26 -8.42
N PRO A 155 -10.22 1.95 -8.10
CA PRO A 155 -11.30 1.11 -8.63
C PRO A 155 -12.68 1.65 -8.25
N THR A 156 -13.43 2.21 -9.20
CA THR A 156 -14.79 2.74 -8.98
C THR A 156 -15.89 1.74 -9.30
N GLU A 157 -15.59 0.72 -10.12
CA GLU A 157 -16.52 -0.34 -10.51
C GLU A 157 -15.86 -1.71 -10.33
N GLY A 158 -16.69 -2.76 -10.12
CA GLY A 158 -16.20 -4.13 -10.02
C GLY A 158 -15.37 -4.43 -8.76
N PHE A 159 -15.39 -3.54 -7.77
CA PHE A 159 -14.68 -3.71 -6.50
C PHE A 159 -15.67 -4.00 -5.36
N PHE A 160 -15.37 -4.96 -4.48
CA PHE A 160 -16.09 -5.14 -3.23
C PHE A 160 -15.13 -5.63 -2.14
N ALA A 161 -14.98 -4.85 -1.06
CA ALA A 161 -14.16 -5.17 0.10
C ALA A 161 -15.01 -5.12 1.38
N PRO A 162 -15.75 -6.21 1.69
CA PRO A 162 -16.68 -6.24 2.80
C PRO A 162 -16.01 -6.15 4.18
N LYS A 163 -14.71 -6.43 4.28
CA LYS A 163 -13.97 -6.40 5.56
C LYS A 163 -13.06 -5.18 5.69
N LEU A 164 -13.11 -4.22 4.76
CA LEU A 164 -12.27 -3.03 4.82
C LEU A 164 -12.71 -2.15 5.99
N LEU A 165 -11.86 -1.99 7.00
CA LEU A 165 -12.13 -1.20 8.21
C LEU A 165 -11.46 0.19 8.13
N PHE A 166 -10.30 0.28 7.48
CA PHE A 166 -9.50 1.49 7.38
C PHE A 166 -9.14 1.81 5.93
N LEU A 167 -9.43 3.04 5.52
CA LEU A 167 -9.01 3.62 4.25
C LEU A 167 -8.31 4.96 4.50
N SER A 168 -7.06 5.08 4.07
CA SER A 168 -6.33 6.35 4.10
C SER A 168 -5.76 6.68 2.73
N ILE A 169 -6.03 7.90 2.26
CA ILE A 169 -5.45 8.44 1.03
C ILE A 169 -4.93 9.84 1.34
N ASP A 170 -3.62 10.01 1.16
CA ASP A 170 -2.93 11.25 1.49
C ASP A 170 -2.03 11.72 0.35
N ASN A 171 -2.09 13.01 0.01
CA ASN A 171 -1.18 13.64 -0.93
C ASN A 171 -1.15 12.94 -2.30
N CYS A 172 -2.34 12.65 -2.83
CA CYS A 172 -2.56 12.10 -4.17
C CYS A 172 -3.26 13.16 -5.03
N GLU A 173 -2.47 14.08 -5.60
CA GLU A 173 -2.97 15.35 -6.15
C GLU A 173 -3.83 15.20 -7.41
N GLU A 174 -3.54 14.19 -8.24
CA GLU A 174 -4.28 13.91 -9.48
C GLU A 174 -5.47 12.94 -9.29
N LEU A 175 -5.73 12.47 -8.06
CA LEU A 175 -6.80 11.49 -7.82
C LEU A 175 -8.16 12.16 -7.96
N LYS A 176 -8.93 11.73 -8.97
CA LYS A 176 -10.20 12.37 -9.33
C LYS A 176 -11.41 11.77 -8.62
N SER A 177 -11.39 10.47 -8.36
CA SER A 177 -12.58 9.78 -7.86
C SER A 177 -12.22 8.60 -6.98
N LEU A 178 -12.97 8.47 -5.90
CA LEU A 178 -13.17 7.23 -5.14
C LEU A 178 -14.51 6.60 -5.56
N PRO A 179 -14.82 5.35 -5.15
CA PRO A 179 -16.10 4.76 -5.45
C PRO A 179 -17.22 5.68 -4.93
N PRO A 180 -18.13 6.20 -5.80
CA PRO A 180 -19.16 7.13 -5.35
C PRO A 180 -20.08 6.52 -4.30
N LYS A 181 -20.33 5.20 -4.40
CA LYS A 181 -21.19 4.45 -3.50
C LYS A 181 -20.41 3.62 -2.47
N MET A 182 -19.76 4.29 -1.53
CA MET A 182 -18.84 3.61 -0.60
C MET A 182 -19.54 2.57 0.29
N ASP A 183 -20.80 2.79 0.66
CA ASP A 183 -21.64 1.81 1.36
C ASP A 183 -21.79 0.48 0.61
N HIS A 184 -21.82 0.50 -0.72
CA HIS A 184 -21.92 -0.71 -1.56
C HIS A 184 -20.56 -1.40 -1.75
N HIS A 185 -19.47 -0.63 -1.81
CA HIS A 185 -18.13 -1.17 -2.09
C HIS A 185 -17.38 -1.60 -0.83
N MET A 186 -17.57 -0.91 0.29
CA MET A 186 -16.83 -1.06 1.55
C MET A 186 -17.79 -0.86 2.75
N PRO A 187 -18.78 -1.74 2.94
CA PRO A 187 -19.85 -1.54 3.92
C PRO A 187 -19.37 -1.49 5.39
N SER A 188 -18.25 -2.14 5.72
CA SER A 188 -17.72 -2.21 7.09
C SER A 188 -16.65 -1.16 7.41
N LEU A 189 -16.53 -0.11 6.60
CA LEU A 189 -15.52 0.93 6.83
C LEU A 189 -15.81 1.69 8.12
N ILE A 190 -14.84 1.69 9.04
CA ILE A 190 -14.92 2.34 10.35
C ILE A 190 -14.20 3.70 10.32
N GLU A 191 -13.07 3.76 9.61
CA GLU A 191 -12.22 4.95 9.56
C GLU A 191 -11.83 5.31 8.13
N LEU A 192 -12.09 6.58 7.77
CA LEU A 192 -11.65 7.19 6.52
C LEU A 192 -10.75 8.41 6.80
N GLN A 193 -9.60 8.44 6.16
CA GLN A 193 -8.71 9.60 6.13
C GLN A 193 -8.47 10.02 4.67
N LEU A 194 -8.82 11.26 4.33
CA LEU A 194 -8.56 11.87 3.02
C LEU A 194 -7.84 13.20 3.18
N TRP A 195 -6.55 13.22 2.90
CA TRP A 195 -5.72 14.41 3.10
C TRP A 195 -5.06 14.84 1.79
N ARG A 196 -5.00 16.15 1.53
CA ARG A 196 -4.26 16.73 0.41
C ARG A 196 -4.61 16.08 -0.95
N CYS A 197 -5.90 15.84 -1.17
CA CYS A 197 -6.42 15.29 -2.43
C CYS A 197 -7.41 16.29 -3.05
N PRO A 198 -6.92 17.36 -3.69
CA PRO A 198 -7.74 18.49 -4.10
C PRO A 198 -8.75 18.19 -5.23
N GLN A 199 -8.51 17.15 -6.03
CA GLN A 199 -9.34 16.82 -7.20
C GLN A 199 -10.43 15.77 -6.94
N ILE A 200 -10.51 15.19 -5.73
CA ILE A 200 -11.48 14.12 -5.44
C ILE A 200 -12.91 14.68 -5.53
N GLN A 201 -13.73 14.06 -6.37
CA GLN A 201 -15.15 14.34 -6.48
C GLN A 201 -15.95 13.91 -5.23
N PRO A 202 -17.10 14.55 -4.95
CA PRO A 202 -17.97 14.17 -3.85
C PRO A 202 -18.40 12.70 -3.87
N ILE A 203 -18.41 12.07 -2.69
CA ILE A 203 -18.92 10.70 -2.47
C ILE A 203 -20.44 10.77 -2.31
N GLU A 204 -21.19 9.91 -2.97
CA GLU A 204 -22.66 9.95 -2.94
C GLU A 204 -23.23 9.29 -1.68
N THR A 205 -22.73 8.11 -1.34
CA THR A 205 -23.23 7.32 -0.21
C THR A 205 -22.08 6.80 0.66
N TRP A 206 -22.33 6.78 1.96
CA TRP A 206 -21.34 6.54 3.01
C TRP A 206 -21.68 5.27 3.81
N PRO A 207 -20.69 4.48 4.25
CA PRO A 207 -20.91 3.30 5.09
C PRO A 207 -21.58 3.70 6.41
N THR A 208 -22.55 2.89 6.87
CA THR A 208 -23.34 3.19 8.09
C THR A 208 -22.53 3.02 9.37
N ASP A 209 -21.52 2.14 9.36
CA ASP A 209 -20.68 1.83 10.52
C ASP A 209 -19.48 2.78 10.68
N LEU A 210 -19.42 3.84 9.87
CA LEU A 210 -18.33 4.81 9.85
C LEU A 210 -18.30 5.62 11.16
N ARG A 211 -17.19 5.54 11.90
CA ARG A 211 -17.03 6.18 13.22
C ARG A 211 -16.07 7.37 13.19
N SER A 212 -15.10 7.36 12.28
CA SER A 212 -14.06 8.37 12.19
C SER A 212 -13.88 8.82 10.75
N VAL A 213 -13.98 10.12 10.50
CA VAL A 213 -13.73 10.72 9.18
C VAL A 213 -12.83 11.94 9.35
N SER A 214 -11.67 11.91 8.70
CA SER A 214 -10.75 13.04 8.65
C SER A 214 -10.53 13.48 7.21
N ILE A 215 -11.05 14.65 6.84
CA ILE A 215 -10.87 15.22 5.50
C ILE A 215 -10.11 16.54 5.65
N ARG A 216 -8.97 16.69 4.96
CA ARG A 216 -8.13 17.90 5.06
C ARG A 216 -7.56 18.27 3.69
N ASN A 217 -7.61 19.54 3.31
CA ASN A 217 -7.07 20.02 2.03
C ASN A 217 -7.61 19.24 0.81
N CYS A 218 -8.89 18.89 0.82
CA CYS A 218 -9.60 18.20 -0.28
C CYS A 218 -10.67 19.14 -0.87
N GLY A 219 -10.24 20.13 -1.66
CA GLY A 219 -11.04 21.31 -2.00
C GLY A 219 -12.43 21.03 -2.59
N GLN A 220 -12.57 20.03 -3.46
CA GLN A 220 -13.85 19.67 -4.08
C GLN A 220 -14.83 18.96 -3.11
N LEU A 221 -14.32 18.20 -2.13
CA LEU A 221 -15.14 17.51 -1.13
C LEU A 221 -15.70 18.48 -0.08
N VAL A 222 -14.92 19.50 0.28
CA VAL A 222 -15.31 20.50 1.30
C VAL A 222 -16.49 21.36 0.84
N ALA A 223 -16.63 21.61 -0.47
CA ALA A 223 -17.72 22.42 -1.03
C ALA A 223 -19.13 21.86 -0.76
N ARG A 224 -19.27 20.54 -0.56
CA ARG A 224 -20.55 19.87 -0.22
C ARG A 224 -20.70 19.51 1.26
N GLN A 225 -19.71 19.82 2.09
CA GLN A 225 -19.69 19.44 3.51
C GLN A 225 -20.82 20.10 4.33
N LEU A 226 -21.36 21.23 3.86
CA LEU A 226 -22.51 21.92 4.46
C LEU A 226 -23.83 21.13 4.36
N GLU A 227 -23.98 20.29 3.33
CA GLU A 227 -25.15 19.42 3.15
C GLU A 227 -25.05 18.17 4.05
N TRP A 228 -23.84 17.67 4.32
CA TRP A 228 -23.63 16.44 5.13
C TRP A 228 -23.67 16.63 6.63
N LYS A 229 -23.23 17.77 7.16
CA LYS A 229 -23.39 18.07 8.60
C LYS A 229 -24.84 18.02 9.07
N GLN A 230 -25.80 18.10 8.14
CA GLN A 230 -27.23 18.04 8.42
C GLN A 230 -27.78 16.60 8.45
N SER A 231 -27.09 15.62 7.84
CA SER A 231 -27.60 14.25 7.67
C SER A 231 -26.87 13.19 8.50
N ASN A 232 -25.75 13.51 9.15
CA ASN A 232 -24.96 12.55 9.93
C ASN A 232 -24.28 13.22 11.14
N PRO A 233 -24.36 12.67 12.36
CA PRO A 233 -23.76 13.25 13.57
C PRO A 233 -22.24 13.06 13.67
N ILE A 234 -21.56 12.64 12.60
CA ILE A 234 -20.12 12.43 12.59
C ILE A 234 -19.42 13.79 12.74
N ASP A 235 -18.66 13.95 13.81
CA ASP A 235 -17.87 15.15 14.09
C ASP A 235 -16.70 15.22 13.09
N PHE A 236 -16.92 15.98 12.01
CA PHE A 236 -15.87 16.35 11.07
C PHE A 236 -14.92 17.33 11.77
N THR A 237 -13.97 16.78 12.51
CA THR A 237 -12.94 17.58 13.14
C THR A 237 -12.03 18.19 12.05
N ASP A 238 -12.28 19.46 11.75
CA ASP A 238 -11.37 20.33 11.00
C ASP A 238 -10.17 20.64 11.91
N LEU A 239 -9.29 19.65 12.06
CA LEU A 239 -8.12 19.75 12.92
C LEU A 239 -6.94 20.25 12.10
N SER A 240 -6.58 21.50 12.31
CA SER A 240 -5.30 22.13 11.93
C SER A 240 -4.06 21.48 12.58
N ALA A 241 -4.17 20.27 13.14
CA ALA A 241 -3.08 19.56 13.83
C ALA A 241 -2.83 18.18 13.21
N SER A 242 -1.66 18.05 12.57
CA SER A 242 -1.08 16.79 12.08
C SER A 242 -0.87 15.80 13.23
N GLN A 243 -1.50 14.62 13.14
CA GLN A 243 -0.98 13.40 13.76
C GLN A 243 -1.11 12.27 12.74
N ALA A 244 0.02 11.65 12.41
CA ALA A 244 0.05 10.45 11.59
C ALA A 244 -0.36 9.26 12.48
N PHE A 245 -1.44 8.57 12.11
CA PHE A 245 -1.81 7.30 12.74
C PHE A 245 -1.17 6.16 11.95
N THR A 246 -0.35 5.35 12.59
CA THR A 246 0.20 4.11 12.02
C THR A 246 -0.71 2.96 12.41
N VAL A 247 -1.39 2.34 11.44
CA VAL A 247 -2.08 1.06 11.66
C VAL A 247 -1.03 -0.05 11.75
N LYS A 248 -0.82 -0.62 12.95
CA LYS A 248 0.01 -1.83 13.11
C LYS A 248 -0.77 -3.01 12.55
N SER A 249 -0.18 -3.70 11.59
CA SER A 249 -0.87 -4.62 10.68
C SER A 249 -1.07 -6.04 11.19
N GLU A 250 -0.87 -6.30 12.47
CA GLU A 250 -0.78 -7.71 12.88
C GLU A 250 -2.14 -8.36 13.09
N ASP A 251 -3.19 -7.63 13.41
CA ASP A 251 -4.54 -8.18 13.37
C ASP A 251 -5.57 -7.11 13.04
N CYS A 252 -6.58 -7.46 12.24
CA CYS A 252 -7.71 -6.59 11.91
C CYS A 252 -8.55 -6.17 13.13
N PHE A 253 -8.09 -6.40 14.37
CA PHE A 253 -8.47 -5.70 15.59
C PHE A 253 -7.30 -5.77 16.59
N SER A 254 -6.31 -4.89 16.49
CA SER A 254 -5.49 -4.51 17.63
C SER A 254 -5.33 -2.99 17.64
N THR A 255 -6.05 -2.36 18.57
CA THR A 255 -5.89 -1.01 19.14
C THR A 255 -5.11 0.01 18.30
N ILE A 256 -5.79 1.05 17.83
CA ILE A 256 -5.18 2.31 17.43
C ILE A 256 -4.40 2.84 18.65
N THR A 257 -3.09 2.64 18.66
CA THR A 257 -2.20 3.16 19.70
C THR A 257 -1.19 4.09 19.06
N SER A 258 -1.06 5.29 19.63
CA SER A 258 0.01 6.21 19.29
C SER A 258 1.34 5.61 19.80
N SER A 259 2.18 5.06 18.91
CA SER A 259 3.62 4.83 19.19
C SER A 259 4.45 4.45 17.96
N THR A 260 5.36 5.38 17.62
CA THR A 260 6.74 5.24 17.11
C THR A 260 7.11 4.03 16.22
N LEU A 261 7.19 4.29 14.92
CA LEU A 261 8.35 3.92 14.10
C LEU A 261 9.04 5.20 13.64
N VAL A 262 9.89 5.74 14.52
CA VAL A 262 10.96 6.67 14.17
C VAL A 262 12.17 5.81 13.85
N SER A 263 12.81 6.07 12.71
CA SER A 263 14.23 5.86 12.30
C SER A 263 14.21 5.53 10.80
N ASP A 264 14.69 6.31 9.83
CA ASP A 264 15.55 7.49 9.82
C ASP A 264 15.23 8.32 8.55
N ARG A 265 14.63 9.49 8.72
CA ARG A 265 14.71 10.58 7.74
C ARG A 265 15.10 11.85 8.48
N LYS A 266 16.40 12.03 8.68
CA LYS A 266 17.05 13.35 8.88
C LYS A 266 18.56 13.17 8.91
N ALA A 267 19.19 13.33 7.76
CA ALA A 267 20.49 14.00 7.60
C ALA A 267 20.85 13.97 6.12
N LEU A 268 20.39 14.96 5.35
CA LEU A 268 21.00 15.44 4.09
C LEU A 268 20.19 16.64 3.60
N SER A 269 20.34 17.78 4.29
CA SER A 269 20.23 19.13 3.70
C SER A 269 20.46 20.21 4.76
N SER A 270 21.71 20.63 4.96
CA SER A 270 22.02 22.06 5.06
C SER A 270 23.50 22.26 4.73
N SER A 271 23.68 22.80 3.54
CA SER A 271 24.90 23.40 2.98
C SER A 271 25.46 24.52 3.85
N SER A 272 26.78 24.69 3.75
CA SER A 272 27.51 25.96 3.67
C SER A 272 26.87 27.20 4.28
N GLN A 273 27.46 27.69 5.38
CA GLN A 273 27.68 29.11 5.63
C GLN A 273 28.62 29.29 6.83
N LYS A 274 29.92 29.38 6.56
CA LYS A 274 30.85 30.44 7.02
C LYS A 274 32.23 30.19 6.43
#